data_AF-A0A3D2SDZ2-F1
#
_entry.id   AF-A0A3D2SDZ2-F1
#
_cell.length_a   1.000
_cell.length_b   1.000
_cell.length_c   1.000
_cell.angle_alpha   90.00
_cell.angle_beta   90.00
_cell.angle_gamma   90.00
#
_symmetry.space_group_name_H-M   'P 1'
#
loop_
_entity.id
_entity.type
_entity.pdbx_description
1 polymer ?
#
loop_
_entity_poly.entity_id
_entity_poly.type
_entity_poly.pdbx_seq_one_letter_code
_entity_poly.pdbx_strand_id
1 'polypeptide(L)'
;MEKSPLDSVFVKGYILVPKALMESRLADRSKVCSEFEAFMLVLCHVNYRDATFDVYGTDELCKRGESFRSMQTWADMFGWSRAKTRRYFEKLEKINVIMLLAHKRTTHIRVINYDLWTGVRKDAYKKDPNYEKEFQEFWDYYHETTQMRKVNIARAKKEWSMLTAEERKLAYKNVDNYYYYLTNTRYCKQAASYLKDKSFLDED
;
A
#
# COMPACT_ATOMS: atom_id res chain seq x y z
N MET A 1 -4.64 -18.13 -12.01
CA MET A 1 -4.20 -16.77 -11.64
C MET A 1 -5.45 -15.92 -11.57
N GLU A 2 -6.06 -15.76 -10.39
CA GLU A 2 -7.22 -14.87 -10.26
C GLU A 2 -6.75 -13.43 -10.54
N LYS A 3 -7.32 -12.82 -11.59
CA LYS A 3 -7.14 -11.39 -11.86
C LYS A 3 -7.61 -10.64 -10.61
N SER A 4 -6.89 -9.58 -10.22
CA SER A 4 -7.35 -8.76 -9.11
C SER A 4 -8.77 -8.29 -9.46
N PRO A 5 -9.75 -8.34 -8.54
CA PRO A 5 -11.08 -7.81 -8.79
C PRO A 5 -11.06 -6.38 -9.33
N LEU A 6 -10.00 -5.63 -9.05
CA LEU A 6 -9.76 -4.28 -9.54
C LEU A 6 -9.43 -4.18 -11.03
N ASP A 7 -8.84 -5.22 -11.63
CA ASP A 7 -8.45 -5.21 -13.04
C ASP A 7 -9.68 -5.14 -13.97
N SER A 8 -10.85 -5.58 -13.51
CA SER A 8 -12.11 -5.51 -14.26
C SER A 8 -12.90 -4.22 -14.03
N VAL A 9 -12.67 -3.53 -12.91
CA VAL A 9 -13.42 -2.31 -12.52
C VAL A 9 -13.17 -1.16 -13.51
N PHE A 10 -11.93 -1.02 -13.98
CA PHE A 10 -11.54 0.09 -14.87
C PHE A 10 -11.87 -0.13 -16.35
N VAL A 11 -12.42 -1.29 -16.73
CA VAL A 11 -12.70 -1.65 -18.14
C VAL A 11 -13.92 -0.90 -18.69
N LYS A 12 -14.90 -0.59 -17.85
CA LYS A 12 -16.14 0.10 -18.26
C LYS A 12 -16.01 1.62 -18.38
N GLY A 13 -14.81 2.17 -18.21
CA GLY A 13 -14.57 3.62 -18.10
C GLY A 13 -14.95 4.18 -16.73
N TYR A 14 -14.60 5.45 -16.47
CA TYR A 14 -14.88 6.13 -15.21
C TYR A 14 -15.14 7.62 -15.41
N ILE A 15 -15.79 8.24 -14.41
CA ILE A 15 -16.07 9.67 -14.35
C ILE A 15 -15.10 10.31 -13.35
N LEU A 16 -14.47 11.42 -13.75
CA LEU A 16 -13.66 12.23 -12.84
C LEU A 16 -14.54 13.25 -12.14
N VAL A 17 -14.63 13.13 -10.81
CA VAL A 17 -15.38 14.06 -9.97
C VAL A 17 -14.39 14.81 -9.08
N PRO A 18 -14.33 16.16 -9.13
CA PRO A 18 -13.51 16.95 -8.23
C PRO A 18 -13.79 16.61 -6.76
N LYS A 19 -12.73 16.35 -5.98
CA LYS A 19 -12.84 16.01 -4.55
C LYS A 19 -13.65 17.04 -3.77
N ALA A 20 -13.46 18.34 -4.03
CA ALA A 20 -14.19 19.42 -3.38
C ALA A 20 -15.72 19.30 -3.54
N LEU A 21 -16.20 18.80 -4.69
CA LEU A 21 -17.63 18.57 -4.91
C LEU A 21 -18.13 17.39 -4.05
N MET A 22 -17.35 16.32 -3.98
CA MET A 22 -17.68 15.14 -3.16
C MET A 22 -17.64 15.48 -1.66
N GLU A 23 -16.60 16.17 -1.21
CA GLU A 23 -16.45 16.61 0.18
C GLU A 23 -17.61 17.49 0.60
N SER A 24 -18.07 18.43 -0.23
CA SER A 24 -19.24 19.27 0.11
C SER A 24 -20.53 18.47 0.35
N ARG A 25 -20.68 17.30 -0.28
CA ARG A 25 -21.86 16.42 -0.15
C ARG A 25 -21.69 15.42 0.99
N LEU A 26 -20.47 14.96 1.22
CA LEU A 26 -20.13 13.95 2.23
C LEU A 26 -19.70 14.56 3.57
N ALA A 27 -19.52 15.89 3.64
CA ALA A 27 -19.19 16.62 4.87
C ALA A 27 -20.37 16.79 5.82
N ASP A 28 -21.59 16.38 5.43
CA ASP A 28 -22.72 16.29 6.36
C ASP A 28 -22.47 15.16 7.37
N ARG A 29 -21.74 15.49 8.43
CA ARG A 29 -21.37 14.56 9.52
C ARG A 29 -22.56 14.09 10.35
N SER A 30 -23.77 14.59 10.09
CA SER A 30 -24.99 14.12 10.74
C SER A 30 -25.48 12.78 10.17
N LYS A 31 -24.98 12.38 8.98
CA LYS A 31 -25.39 11.14 8.31
C LYS A 31 -24.36 10.04 8.46
N VAL A 32 -24.87 8.84 8.74
CA VAL A 32 -24.11 7.59 8.69
C VAL A 32 -23.84 7.25 7.23
N CYS A 33 -22.57 7.17 6.84
CA CYS A 33 -22.17 6.81 5.48
C CYS A 33 -22.52 5.35 5.17
N SER A 34 -22.89 5.07 3.94
CA SER A 34 -22.79 3.74 3.33
C SER A 34 -21.34 3.34 3.12
N GLU A 35 -21.07 2.04 2.86
CA GLU A 35 -19.72 1.59 2.52
C GLU A 35 -19.15 2.24 1.25
N PHE A 36 -20.02 2.59 0.29
CA PHE A 36 -19.61 3.27 -0.93
C PHE A 36 -19.21 4.73 -0.65
N GLU A 37 -20.01 5.46 0.12
CA GLU A 37 -19.69 6.83 0.54
C GLU A 37 -18.41 6.88 1.39
N ALA A 38 -18.23 5.91 2.30
CA ALA A 38 -17.00 5.75 3.07
C ALA A 38 -15.78 5.54 2.15
N PHE A 39 -15.91 4.72 1.09
CA PHE A 39 -14.83 4.56 0.11
C PHE A 39 -14.51 5.87 -0.62
N MET A 40 -15.53 6.61 -1.04
CA MET A 40 -15.35 7.92 -1.68
C MET A 40 -14.65 8.92 -0.76
N LEU A 41 -15.00 8.92 0.54
CA LEU A 41 -14.31 9.73 1.55
C LEU A 41 -12.85 9.33 1.71
N VAL A 42 -12.51 8.03 1.69
CA VAL A 42 -11.11 7.58 1.68
C VAL A 42 -10.37 8.19 0.50
N LEU A 43 -10.90 8.08 -0.72
CA LEU A 43 -10.27 8.64 -1.92
C LEU A 43 -10.11 10.18 -1.86
N CYS A 44 -11.07 10.88 -1.25
CA CYS A 44 -11.00 12.33 -1.05
C CYS A 44 -9.91 12.73 -0.06
N HIS A 45 -9.76 11.98 1.04
CA HIS A 45 -8.93 12.39 2.17
C HIS A 45 -7.55 11.73 2.27
N VAL A 46 -7.21 10.79 1.39
CA VAL A 46 -5.80 10.48 1.11
C VAL A 46 -5.14 11.60 0.33
N ASN A 47 -3.84 11.75 0.54
CA ASN A 47 -3.04 12.82 -0.02
C ASN A 47 -3.07 12.81 -1.54
N TYR A 48 -3.39 13.97 -2.13
CA TYR A 48 -3.24 14.15 -3.56
C TYR A 48 -1.77 14.37 -3.95
N ARG A 49 -0.94 14.91 -3.07
CA ARG A 49 0.50 15.07 -3.29
C ARG A 49 1.23 14.72 -2.01
N ASP A 50 2.49 14.34 -2.14
CA ASP A 50 3.37 14.18 -0.99
C ASP A 50 3.30 15.42 -0.10
N ALA A 51 3.13 15.19 1.20
CA ALA A 51 3.05 16.24 2.19
C ALA A 51 3.61 15.73 3.51
N THR A 52 4.36 16.58 4.19
CA THR A 52 4.89 16.32 5.53
C THR A 52 3.84 16.71 6.56
N PHE A 53 3.64 15.86 7.56
CA PHE A 53 2.75 16.12 8.68
C PHE A 53 3.52 15.98 9.99
N ASP A 54 3.22 16.87 10.93
CA ASP A 54 3.58 16.65 12.33
C ASP A 54 2.74 15.49 12.88
N VAL A 55 3.40 14.38 13.17
CA VAL A 55 2.81 13.22 13.83
C VAL A 55 3.40 13.09 15.24
N TYR A 56 2.86 13.90 16.14
CA TYR A 56 3.26 13.97 17.56
C TYR A 56 4.71 14.45 17.75
N GLY A 57 5.02 15.62 17.18
CA GLY A 57 6.32 16.29 17.27
C GLY A 57 7.40 15.67 16.37
N THR A 58 7.00 14.86 15.39
CA THR A 58 7.91 14.28 14.39
C THR A 58 7.34 14.56 13.01
N ASP A 59 8.14 15.21 12.17
CA ASP A 59 7.79 15.49 10.79
C ASP A 59 7.92 14.21 9.96
N GLU A 60 6.78 13.66 9.55
CA GLU A 60 6.73 12.43 8.77
C GLU A 60 6.16 12.69 7.37
N LEU A 61 6.82 12.15 6.35
CA LEU A 61 6.38 12.25 4.95
C LEU A 61 5.20 11.31 4.69
N CYS A 62 4.03 11.89 4.41
CA CYS A 62 2.85 11.15 3.98
C CYS A 62 2.72 11.25 2.46
N LYS A 63 2.93 10.13 1.75
CA LYS A 63 3.00 10.16 0.29
C LYS A 63 1.64 10.32 -0.36
N ARG A 64 1.63 10.68 -1.63
CA ARG A 64 0.42 10.64 -2.47
C ARG A 64 -0.26 9.27 -2.36
N GLY A 65 -1.58 9.28 -2.23
CA GLY A 65 -2.40 8.11 -2.03
C GLY A 65 -2.37 7.56 -0.60
N GLU A 66 -1.66 8.20 0.33
CA GLU A 66 -1.60 7.80 1.74
C GLU A 66 -2.37 8.74 2.68
N SER A 67 -2.63 8.29 3.90
CA SER A 67 -3.16 9.14 4.98
C SER A 67 -2.68 8.67 6.36
N PHE A 68 -2.39 9.63 7.24
CA PHE A 68 -2.04 9.44 8.65
C PHE A 68 -3.20 9.73 9.61
N ARG A 69 -4.45 9.79 9.13
CA ARG A 69 -5.62 10.03 9.98
C ARG A 69 -5.86 8.86 10.93
N SER A 70 -6.12 9.17 12.20
CA SER A 70 -6.43 8.14 13.20
C SER A 70 -7.69 7.35 12.85
N MET A 71 -7.80 6.11 13.36
CA MET A 71 -9.03 5.32 13.27
C MET A 71 -10.26 6.06 13.83
N GLN A 72 -10.07 6.94 14.83
CA GLN A 72 -11.18 7.76 15.35
C GLN A 72 -11.66 8.76 14.31
N THR A 73 -10.71 9.47 13.71
CA THR A 73 -11.00 10.49 12.70
C THR A 73 -11.75 9.89 11.52
N TRP A 74 -11.37 8.69 11.07
CA TRP A 74 -12.12 7.97 10.04
C TRP A 74 -13.52 7.57 10.49
N ALA A 75 -13.66 7.04 11.72
CA ALA A 75 -14.94 6.65 12.27
C ALA A 75 -15.92 7.84 12.37
N ASP A 76 -15.43 9.00 12.83
CA ASP A 76 -16.20 10.24 12.92
C ASP A 76 -16.64 10.73 11.53
N MET A 77 -15.76 10.64 10.54
CA MET A 77 -16.08 11.02 9.16
C MET A 77 -17.11 10.10 8.52
N PHE A 78 -17.13 8.81 8.87
CA PHE A 78 -18.12 7.86 8.35
C PHE A 78 -19.42 7.85 9.15
N GLY A 79 -19.47 8.49 10.32
CA GLY A 79 -20.57 8.33 11.28
C GLY A 79 -20.67 6.88 11.81
N TRP A 80 -19.54 6.20 11.95
CA TRP A 80 -19.46 4.79 12.35
C TRP A 80 -18.78 4.62 13.71
N SER A 81 -18.94 3.44 14.31
CA SER A 81 -18.09 3.06 15.44
C SER A 81 -16.66 2.75 14.96
N ARG A 82 -15.68 2.89 15.88
CA ARG A 82 -14.28 2.48 15.61
C ARG A 82 -14.17 1.03 15.14
N ALA A 83 -14.97 0.14 15.75
CA ALA A 83 -14.94 -1.29 15.43
C ALA A 83 -15.46 -1.56 14.00
N LYS A 84 -16.54 -0.90 13.59
CA LYS A 84 -17.07 -1.00 12.21
C LYS A 84 -16.06 -0.47 11.20
N THR A 85 -15.46 0.68 11.48
CA THR A 85 -14.43 1.31 10.64
C THR A 85 -13.22 0.41 10.45
N ARG A 86 -12.71 -0.20 11.53
CA ARG A 86 -11.60 -1.16 11.45
C ARG A 86 -11.95 -2.36 10.57
N ARG A 87 -13.10 -3.01 10.80
CA ARG A 87 -13.56 -4.15 9.99
C ARG A 87 -13.70 -3.79 8.52
N TYR A 88 -14.13 -2.57 8.22
CA TYR A 88 -14.24 -2.09 6.86
C TYR A 88 -12.86 -1.91 6.20
N PHE A 89 -11.88 -1.35 6.90
CA PHE A 89 -10.51 -1.26 6.37
C PHE A 89 -9.85 -2.63 6.20
N GLU A 90 -10.02 -3.56 7.14
CA GLU A 90 -9.58 -4.95 6.99
C GLU A 90 -10.22 -5.62 5.76
N LYS A 91 -11.51 -5.33 5.51
CA LYS A 91 -12.22 -5.79 4.30
C LYS A 91 -11.58 -5.21 3.04
N LEU A 92 -11.32 -3.89 2.98
CA LEU A 92 -10.69 -3.23 1.83
C LEU A 92 -9.26 -3.72 1.58
N GLU A 93 -8.50 -3.99 2.64
CA GLU A 93 -7.15 -4.57 2.57
C GLU A 93 -7.19 -6.00 2.02
N LYS A 94 -8.12 -6.84 2.51
CA LYS A 94 -8.31 -8.22 2.04
C LYS A 94 -8.63 -8.28 0.54
N ILE A 95 -9.37 -7.31 0.00
CA ILE A 95 -9.66 -7.21 -1.44
C ILE A 95 -8.62 -6.36 -2.21
N ASN A 96 -7.52 -5.99 -1.56
CA ASN A 96 -6.37 -5.29 -2.15
C ASN A 96 -6.72 -3.92 -2.75
N VAL A 97 -7.65 -3.20 -2.13
CA VAL A 97 -8.00 -1.81 -2.48
C VAL A 97 -7.11 -0.83 -1.70
N ILE A 98 -6.84 -1.14 -0.44
CA ILE A 98 -5.93 -0.37 0.40
C ILE A 98 -4.87 -1.29 1.03
N MET A 99 -3.92 -0.67 1.70
CA MET A 99 -2.94 -1.29 2.56
C MET A 99 -2.93 -0.58 3.91
N LEU A 100 -2.92 -1.36 5.00
CA LEU A 100 -2.68 -0.85 6.34
C LEU A 100 -1.19 -0.97 6.64
N LEU A 101 -0.52 0.17 6.68
CA LEU A 101 0.90 0.25 6.98
C LEU A 101 1.10 0.28 8.49
N ALA A 102 2.09 -0.47 8.97
CA ALA A 102 2.44 -0.48 10.38
C ALA A 102 2.91 0.91 10.79
N HIS A 103 2.23 1.50 11.77
CA HIS A 103 2.55 2.83 12.27
C HIS A 103 2.27 2.91 13.77
N LYS A 104 3.25 3.41 14.54
CA LYS A 104 3.21 3.33 16.01
C LYS A 104 2.13 4.20 16.64
N ARG A 105 1.80 5.33 16.02
CA ARG A 105 1.03 6.42 16.66
C ARG A 105 -0.32 6.75 16.00
N THR A 106 -0.59 6.23 14.81
CA THR A 106 -1.83 6.55 14.06
C THR A 106 -2.15 5.42 13.09
N THR A 107 -3.28 5.53 12.40
CA THR A 107 -3.61 4.63 11.30
C THR A 107 -2.96 5.18 10.03
N HIS A 108 -2.04 4.41 9.45
CA HIS A 108 -1.44 4.72 8.16
C HIS A 108 -2.10 3.86 7.09
N ILE A 109 -2.84 4.50 6.20
CA ILE A 109 -3.47 3.82 5.06
C ILE A 109 -2.79 4.25 3.77
N ARG A 110 -2.64 3.33 2.82
CA ARG A 110 -2.26 3.60 1.43
C ARG A 110 -3.32 3.04 0.50
N VAL A 111 -3.86 3.85 -0.41
CA VAL A 111 -4.73 3.39 -1.49
C VAL A 111 -3.87 2.77 -2.58
N ILE A 112 -4.12 1.49 -2.88
CA ILE A 112 -3.37 0.76 -3.90
C ILE A 112 -3.77 1.30 -5.28
N ASN A 113 -2.75 1.60 -6.10
CA ASN A 113 -2.92 2.20 -7.44
C ASN A 113 -3.77 3.48 -7.43
N TYR A 114 -3.59 4.36 -6.44
CA TYR A 114 -4.34 5.61 -6.27
C TYR A 114 -4.52 6.43 -7.57
N ASP A 115 -3.52 6.43 -8.45
CA ASP A 115 -3.58 7.17 -9.71
C ASP A 115 -4.61 6.61 -10.71
N LEU A 116 -4.87 5.30 -10.69
CA LEU A 116 -5.95 4.69 -11.48
C LEU A 116 -7.32 5.19 -11.01
N TRP A 117 -7.47 5.46 -9.72
CA TRP A 117 -8.71 5.96 -9.13
C TRP A 117 -8.94 7.46 -9.39
N THR A 118 -7.87 8.20 -9.70
CA THR A 118 -7.94 9.67 -9.90
C THR A 118 -7.72 10.08 -11.36
N GLY A 119 -7.65 9.10 -12.27
CA GLY A 119 -7.45 9.31 -13.70
C GLY A 119 -6.15 10.03 -14.07
N VAL A 120 -5.16 10.00 -13.18
CA VAL A 120 -3.81 10.41 -13.56
C VAL A 120 -3.24 9.29 -14.42
N ARG A 121 -3.13 9.58 -15.72
CA ARG A 121 -2.59 8.65 -16.71
C ARG A 121 -1.21 8.16 -16.28
N LYS A 122 -0.92 6.87 -16.49
CA LYS A 122 0.38 6.24 -16.15
C LYS A 122 1.57 6.99 -16.75
N ASP A 123 1.32 7.72 -17.84
CA ASP A 123 2.23 8.56 -18.61
C ASP A 123 2.59 9.89 -17.93
N ALA A 124 1.83 10.35 -16.93
CA ALA A 124 2.15 11.55 -16.15
C ALA A 124 3.14 11.27 -15.00
N TYR A 125 3.35 9.99 -14.65
CA TYR A 125 4.44 9.57 -13.78
C TYR A 125 5.52 8.95 -14.65
N LYS A 126 6.63 9.66 -14.83
CA LYS A 126 7.89 8.93 -14.94
C LYS A 126 7.95 8.10 -13.65
N LYS A 127 7.78 6.77 -13.76
CA LYS A 127 8.17 5.84 -12.68
C LYS A 127 9.51 6.38 -12.18
N ASP A 128 9.60 6.67 -10.89
CA ASP A 128 10.86 7.08 -10.28
C ASP A 128 11.93 6.11 -10.81
N PRO A 129 12.91 6.59 -11.61
CA PRO A 129 13.94 5.73 -12.18
C PRO A 129 14.63 4.94 -11.07
N ASN A 130 14.70 5.52 -9.87
CA ASN A 130 15.25 4.89 -8.70
C ASN A 130 14.40 3.71 -8.21
N TYR A 131 13.07 3.75 -8.32
CA TYR A 131 12.20 2.64 -7.89
C TYR A 131 12.38 1.38 -8.73
N GLU A 132 12.46 1.54 -10.06
CA GLU A 132 12.71 0.39 -10.94
C GLU A 132 14.14 -0.12 -10.77
N LYS A 133 15.10 0.79 -10.55
CA LYS A 133 16.49 0.44 -10.24
C LYS A 133 16.61 -0.33 -8.92
N GLU A 134 16.00 0.16 -7.85
CA GLU A 134 15.96 -0.49 -6.53
C GLU A 134 15.35 -1.90 -6.61
N PHE A 135 14.25 -2.06 -7.35
CA PHE A 135 13.67 -3.38 -7.57
C PHE A 135 14.64 -4.30 -8.32
N GLN A 136 15.27 -3.80 -9.38
CA GLN A 136 16.19 -4.60 -10.18
C GLN A 136 17.44 -5.00 -9.38
N GLU A 137 18.00 -4.09 -8.58
CA GLU A 137 19.10 -4.35 -7.66
C GLU A 137 18.75 -5.44 -6.64
N PHE A 138 17.59 -5.33 -5.99
CA PHE A 138 17.08 -6.39 -5.11
C PHE A 138 16.87 -7.70 -5.87
N TRP A 139 16.27 -7.64 -7.05
CA TRP A 139 15.94 -8.83 -7.84
C TRP A 139 17.19 -9.59 -8.26
N ASP A 140 18.24 -8.88 -8.67
CA ASP A 140 19.50 -9.50 -9.05
C ASP A 140 20.24 -10.04 -7.83
N TYR A 141 20.39 -9.23 -6.78
CA TYR A 141 21.07 -9.61 -5.55
C TYR A 141 20.41 -10.81 -4.84
N TYR A 142 19.08 -10.83 -4.72
CA TYR A 142 18.36 -11.95 -4.12
C TYR A 142 18.66 -13.28 -4.81
N HIS A 143 18.66 -13.30 -6.14
CA HIS A 143 18.88 -14.53 -6.90
C HIS A 143 20.38 -14.88 -7.00
N GLU A 144 21.27 -13.90 -6.89
CA GLU A 144 22.71 -14.14 -6.75
C GLU A 144 23.04 -14.76 -5.39
N THR A 145 22.50 -14.25 -4.28
CA THR A 145 22.73 -14.84 -2.95
C THR A 145 22.09 -16.22 -2.83
N THR A 146 20.80 -16.35 -3.18
CA THR A 146 20.04 -17.60 -2.93
C THR A 146 20.24 -18.67 -3.99
N GLN A 147 20.84 -18.33 -5.14
CA GLN A 147 20.99 -19.19 -6.32
C GLN A 147 19.65 -19.74 -6.86
N MET A 148 18.52 -19.12 -6.48
CA MET A 148 17.20 -19.51 -6.97
C MET A 148 16.98 -19.04 -8.41
N ARG A 149 16.05 -19.71 -9.12
CA ARG A 149 15.62 -19.28 -10.45
C ARG A 149 14.74 -18.02 -10.38
N LYS A 150 14.99 -17.07 -11.27
CA LYS A 150 14.19 -15.84 -11.47
C LYS A 150 12.80 -16.16 -12.03
N VAL A 151 11.84 -16.47 -11.17
CA VAL A 151 10.45 -16.81 -11.54
C VAL A 151 9.44 -15.86 -10.89
N ASN A 152 8.25 -15.72 -11.49
CA ASN A 152 7.16 -14.89 -10.94
C ASN A 152 7.50 -13.40 -10.75
N ILE A 153 8.26 -12.80 -11.66
CA ILE A 153 8.66 -11.37 -11.60
C ILE A 153 7.47 -10.43 -11.42
N ALA A 154 6.33 -10.69 -12.05
CA ALA A 154 5.13 -9.88 -11.90
C ALA A 154 4.57 -9.91 -10.47
N ARG A 155 4.60 -11.08 -9.81
CA ARG A 155 4.22 -11.23 -8.41
C ARG A 155 5.23 -10.51 -7.52
N ALA A 156 6.53 -10.69 -7.75
CA ALA A 156 7.55 -9.99 -6.97
C ALA A 156 7.45 -8.47 -7.09
N LYS A 157 7.21 -7.92 -8.30
CA LYS A 157 6.95 -6.49 -8.51
C LYS A 157 5.70 -6.01 -7.76
N LYS A 158 4.66 -6.85 -7.72
CA LYS A 158 3.46 -6.58 -6.92
C LYS A 158 3.81 -6.49 -5.44
N GLU A 159 4.45 -7.51 -4.86
CA GLU A 159 4.83 -7.49 -3.43
C GLU A 159 5.83 -6.37 -3.13
N TRP A 160 6.76 -6.05 -4.03
CA TRP A 160 7.69 -4.92 -3.89
C TRP A 160 6.98 -3.55 -3.83
N SER A 161 5.93 -3.39 -4.63
CA SER A 161 5.10 -2.17 -4.59
C SER A 161 4.33 -2.01 -3.28
N MET A 162 4.14 -3.11 -2.55
CA MET A 162 3.49 -3.10 -1.24
C MET A 162 4.43 -2.61 -0.13
N LEU A 163 5.73 -2.82 -0.26
CA LEU A 163 6.69 -2.39 0.74
C LEU A 163 6.84 -0.86 0.82
N THR A 164 7.09 -0.36 2.02
CA THR A 164 7.59 1.00 2.27
C THR A 164 9.06 1.15 1.82
N ALA A 165 9.58 2.38 1.76
CA ALA A 165 10.98 2.60 1.38
C ALA A 165 11.96 1.94 2.39
N GLU A 166 11.64 2.01 3.68
CA GLU A 166 12.46 1.37 4.72
C GLU A 166 12.36 -0.16 4.66
N GLU A 167 11.18 -0.72 4.42
CA GLU A 167 11.03 -2.16 4.24
C GLU A 167 11.77 -2.66 2.99
N ARG A 168 11.85 -1.89 1.91
CA ARG A 168 12.65 -2.27 0.73
C ARG A 168 14.14 -2.28 1.04
N LYS A 169 14.64 -1.28 1.78
CA LYS A 169 16.04 -1.27 2.24
C LYS A 169 16.34 -2.46 3.13
N LEU A 170 15.45 -2.80 4.07
CA LEU A 170 15.58 -3.98 4.92
C LEU A 170 15.52 -5.28 4.12
N ALA A 171 14.58 -5.39 3.19
CA ALA A 171 14.44 -6.54 2.30
C ALA A 171 15.69 -6.77 1.44
N TYR A 172 16.39 -5.70 1.04
CA TYR A 172 17.68 -5.81 0.36
C TYR A 172 18.79 -6.21 1.33
N LYS A 173 18.94 -5.48 2.45
CA LYS A 173 20.05 -5.68 3.40
C LYS A 173 20.06 -7.06 4.05
N ASN A 174 18.89 -7.63 4.32
CA ASN A 174 18.75 -8.85 5.10
C ASN A 174 18.66 -10.12 4.23
N VAL A 175 18.93 -10.05 2.93
CA VAL A 175 18.95 -11.24 2.05
C VAL A 175 20.02 -12.23 2.51
N ASP A 176 21.24 -11.75 2.78
CA ASP A 176 22.35 -12.60 3.19
C ASP A 176 22.07 -13.28 4.53
N ASN A 177 21.60 -12.52 5.53
CA ASN A 177 21.22 -13.07 6.83
C ASN A 177 20.11 -14.11 6.69
N TYR A 178 19.04 -13.76 5.96
CA TYR A 178 17.95 -14.68 5.68
C TYR A 178 18.45 -16.00 5.08
N TYR A 179 19.34 -15.93 4.09
CA TYR A 179 19.87 -17.13 3.44
C TYR A 179 20.83 -17.91 4.34
N TYR A 180 21.68 -17.22 5.10
CA TYR A 180 22.67 -17.82 6.01
C TYR A 180 22.01 -18.64 7.13
N TYR A 181 20.92 -18.15 7.70
CA TYR A 181 20.21 -18.83 8.79
C TYR A 181 19.20 -19.90 8.32
N LEU A 182 19.07 -20.13 7.01
CA LEU A 182 18.27 -21.25 6.51
C LEU A 182 18.92 -22.58 6.88
N THR A 183 18.30 -23.31 7.80
CA THR A 183 18.72 -24.66 8.21
C THR A 183 18.76 -25.65 7.03
N ASN A 184 17.95 -25.41 6.00
CA ASN A 184 17.96 -26.20 4.78
C ASN A 184 17.54 -25.34 3.59
N THR A 185 18.43 -25.25 2.59
CA THR A 185 18.28 -24.44 1.38
C THR A 185 17.05 -24.82 0.54
N ARG A 186 16.48 -26.02 0.72
CA ARG A 186 15.21 -26.42 0.09
C ARG A 186 14.01 -25.60 0.57
N TYR A 187 14.09 -24.97 1.74
CA TYR A 187 13.04 -24.08 2.26
C TYR A 187 13.28 -22.61 1.91
N CYS A 188 14.29 -22.30 1.10
CA CYS A 188 14.48 -20.95 0.59
C CYS A 188 13.22 -20.51 -0.16
N LYS A 189 12.60 -19.42 0.33
CA LYS A 189 11.40 -18.86 -0.26
C LYS A 189 11.75 -18.27 -1.62
N GLN A 190 10.81 -18.32 -2.56
CA GLN A 190 10.92 -17.48 -3.76
C GLN A 190 10.90 -16.01 -3.36
N ALA A 191 11.59 -15.14 -4.12
CA ALA A 191 11.65 -13.69 -3.85
C ALA A 191 10.26 -13.08 -3.58
N ALA A 192 9.23 -13.47 -4.34
CA ALA A 192 7.87 -13.00 -4.10
C ALA A 192 7.31 -13.43 -2.73
N SER A 193 7.55 -14.66 -2.29
CA SER A 193 7.11 -15.13 -0.96
C SER A 193 7.94 -14.51 0.17
N TYR A 194 9.24 -14.32 -0.05
CA TYR A 194 10.11 -13.59 0.88
C TYR A 194 9.62 -12.16 1.14
N LEU A 195 9.28 -11.43 0.08
CA LEU A 195 8.71 -10.09 0.18
C LEU A 195 7.32 -10.09 0.82
N LYS A 196 6.44 -11.00 0.39
CA LYS A 196 5.06 -11.09 0.88
C LYS A 196 4.99 -11.38 2.37
N ASP A 197 5.77 -12.35 2.84
CA ASP A 197 5.76 -12.78 4.23
C ASP A 197 6.63 -11.87 5.11
N LYS A 198 7.30 -10.88 4.50
CA LYS A 198 8.28 -9.99 5.14
C LYS A 198 9.35 -10.75 5.92
N SER A 199 9.86 -11.86 5.36
CA SER A 199 10.86 -12.70 6.03
C SER A 199 12.19 -12.01 6.31
N PHE A 200 12.41 -10.81 5.76
CA PHE A 200 13.50 -9.92 6.16
C PHE A 200 13.34 -9.30 7.56
N LEU A 201 12.20 -9.52 8.22
CA LEU A 201 11.91 -9.08 9.60
C LEU A 201 11.87 -10.25 10.60
N ASP A 202 12.09 -11.48 10.14
CA ASP A 202 12.12 -12.64 11.03
C ASP A 202 13.30 -12.46 12.02
N GLU A 203 13.07 -12.61 13.33
CA GLU A 203 14.11 -12.55 14.36
C GLU A 203 14.94 -13.84 14.36
N ASP A 204 16.24 -13.74 14.67
CA ASP A 204 17.16 -14.87 14.80
C ASP A 204 16.79 -15.83 15.95
#